data_AF-A0A8W8JX60-F1
#
_entry.id   AF-A0A8W8JX60-F1
#
_cell.length_a   1.000
_cell.length_b   1.000
_cell.length_c   1.000
_cell.angle_alpha   90.00
_cell.angle_beta   90.00
_cell.angle_gamma   90.00
#
_symmetry.space_group_name_H-M   'P 1'
#
loop_
_entity.id
_entity.type
_entity.pdbx_description
1 polymer ?
#
loop_
_entity_poly.entity_id
_entity_poly.type
_entity_poly.pdbx_seq_one_letter_code
_entity_poly.pdbx_strand_id
1 'polypeptide(L)'
;MLLFNITPAKSNRFVITVCRLRGTTILSDPTLDSNSVEAQKAMDCYRALCLLLAVTLTVAAMDDPCSSEDRPVCGQDDQTYKNKCEAEMAGVDIKHEGKCVRLCKCPKILRPVCGENGVTYANKCLAECRGIFNYTQGPCSQQ
;
A
#
# COMPACT_ATOMS: atom_id res chain seq x y z
N MET A 1 30.23 25.94 7.03
CA MET A 1 30.16 24.87 6.02
C MET A 1 30.85 23.64 6.60
N LEU A 2 30.08 22.66 7.06
CA LEU A 2 30.62 21.44 7.67
C LEU A 2 31.02 20.49 6.54
N LEU A 3 32.31 20.13 6.47
CA LEU A 3 32.83 19.19 5.48
C LEU A 3 32.94 17.81 6.14
N PHE A 4 31.99 16.93 5.81
CA PHE A 4 32.03 15.53 6.22
C PHE A 4 32.58 14.69 5.06
N ASN A 5 33.64 13.93 5.30
CA ASN A 5 34.17 12.97 4.33
C ASN A 5 34.21 11.59 4.98
N ILE A 6 33.51 10.64 4.37
CA ILE A 6 33.49 9.23 4.79
C ILE A 6 34.30 8.47 3.76
N THR A 7 35.38 7.83 4.18
CA THR A 7 36.20 6.98 3.31
C THR A 7 36.26 5.57 3.89
N PRO A 8 35.99 4.53 3.10
CA PRO A 8 36.19 3.15 3.54
C PRO A 8 37.69 2.89 3.72
N ALA A 9 38.12 2.60 4.95
CA ALA A 9 39.49 2.19 5.22
C ALA A 9 39.56 0.65 5.27
N LYS A 10 40.37 0.05 4.39
CA LYS A 10 40.60 -1.39 4.36
C LYS A 10 41.80 -1.70 5.25
N SER A 11 41.57 -2.32 6.40
CA SER A 11 42.62 -2.99 7.19
C SER A 11 42.28 -4.46 7.35
N ASN A 12 43.28 -5.29 7.62
CA ASN A 12 43.38 -6.70 7.24
C ASN A 12 42.45 -7.69 7.98
N ARG A 13 41.26 -7.26 8.44
CA ARG A 13 40.14 -8.14 8.80
C ARG A 13 38.76 -7.49 8.95
N PHE A 14 38.59 -6.15 8.85
CA PHE A 14 37.28 -5.48 8.90
C PHE A 14 37.26 -4.16 8.11
N VAL A 15 36.08 -3.78 7.59
CA VAL A 15 35.84 -2.45 7.00
C VAL A 15 35.52 -1.48 8.14
N ILE A 16 36.37 -0.47 8.34
CA ILE A 16 36.18 0.53 9.40
C ILE A 16 35.66 1.83 8.77
N THR A 17 34.55 2.35 9.30
CA THR A 17 33.99 3.65 8.90
C THR A 17 34.64 4.75 9.71
N VAL A 18 35.27 5.71 9.03
CA VAL A 18 35.97 6.84 9.68
C VAL A 18 35.09 8.09 9.59
N CYS A 19 34.58 8.57 10.73
CA CYS A 19 33.90 9.88 10.84
C CYS A 19 34.92 10.91 11.38
N ARG A 20 35.15 12.01 10.64
CA ARG A 20 36.05 13.10 11.05
C ARG A 20 35.26 14.34 11.39
N LEU A 21 35.32 14.76 12.65
CA LEU A 21 34.61 15.93 13.19
C LEU A 21 35.63 16.86 13.85
N ARG A 22 35.76 18.10 13.35
CA ARG A 22 36.65 19.15 13.90
C ARG A 22 38.07 18.65 14.27
N GLY A 23 38.70 17.88 13.37
CA GLY A 23 40.07 17.39 13.55
C GLY A 23 40.21 16.12 14.39
N THR A 24 39.14 15.61 14.98
CA THR A 24 39.14 14.32 15.69
C THR A 24 38.76 13.19 14.72
N THR A 25 39.57 12.13 14.69
CA THR A 25 39.34 10.92 13.90
C THR A 25 38.80 9.84 14.81
N ILE A 26 37.56 9.39 14.57
CA ILE A 26 36.93 8.31 15.37
C ILE A 26 36.97 7.02 14.55
N LEU A 27 37.55 5.97 15.13
CA LEU A 27 37.58 4.61 14.58
C LEU A 27 36.55 3.77 15.34
N SER A 28 35.51 3.28 14.67
CA SER A 28 34.57 2.35 15.29
C SER A 28 35.00 0.91 15.02
N ASP A 29 35.49 0.22 16.05
CA ASP A 29 35.69 -1.23 16.05
C ASP A 29 34.35 -1.92 16.40
N PRO A 30 33.85 -2.88 15.61
CA PRO A 30 32.60 -3.59 15.90
C PRO A 30 32.65 -4.51 17.15
N THR A 31 33.79 -4.63 17.84
CA THR A 31 33.95 -5.42 19.08
C THR A 31 34.02 -4.59 20.37
N LEU A 32 33.86 -3.26 20.28
CA LEU A 32 33.97 -2.35 21.43
C LEU A 32 32.64 -2.15 22.17
N ASP A 33 32.72 -2.14 23.50
CA ASP A 33 31.60 -2.09 24.44
C ASP A 33 30.76 -0.80 24.30
N SER A 34 29.43 -0.97 24.38
CA SER A 34 28.39 0.02 24.05
C SER A 34 28.32 1.24 24.97
N ASN A 35 29.10 1.26 26.06
CA ASN A 35 29.11 2.32 27.08
C ASN A 35 30.41 3.14 27.13
N SER A 36 31.27 3.03 26.12
CA SER A 36 32.47 3.89 26.02
C SER A 36 32.12 5.32 25.58
N VAL A 37 32.85 6.32 26.10
CA VAL A 37 32.69 7.75 25.73
C VAL A 37 32.94 7.97 24.22
N GLU A 38 33.62 7.03 23.56
CA GLU A 38 33.84 6.96 22.13
C GLU A 38 32.61 6.45 21.33
N ALA A 39 31.81 5.53 21.88
CA ALA A 39 30.59 5.02 21.27
C ALA A 39 29.47 6.07 21.22
N GLN A 40 29.37 6.92 22.25
CA GLN A 40 28.39 8.00 22.30
C GLN A 40 28.64 9.07 21.21
N LYS A 41 29.91 9.34 20.88
CA LYS A 41 30.30 10.30 19.84
C LYS A 41 30.01 9.79 18.41
N ALA A 42 30.03 8.47 18.21
CA ALA A 42 29.64 7.84 16.94
C ALA A 42 28.11 7.88 16.72
N MET A 43 27.33 7.70 17.78
CA MET A 43 25.87 7.79 17.75
C MET A 43 25.36 9.21 17.45
N ASP A 44 26.11 10.24 17.83
CA ASP A 44 25.79 11.64 17.49
C ASP A 44 26.11 11.98 16.01
N CYS A 45 27.14 11.36 15.41
CA CYS A 45 27.45 11.46 13.97
C CYS A 45 26.34 10.79 13.12
N TYR A 46 25.82 9.63 13.55
CA TYR A 46 24.72 8.93 12.86
C TYR A 46 23.37 9.67 12.98
N ARG A 47 23.08 10.33 14.13
CA ARG A 47 21.89 11.16 14.32
C ARG A 47 21.85 12.39 13.41
N ALA A 48 22.99 13.05 13.19
CA ALA A 48 23.08 14.19 12.28
C ALA A 48 22.88 13.80 10.81
N LEU A 49 23.34 12.60 10.40
CA LEU A 49 23.11 12.03 9.07
C LEU A 49 21.64 11.60 8.87
N CYS A 50 21.03 11.03 9.92
CA CYS A 50 19.60 10.69 9.94
C CYS A 50 18.70 11.92 9.79
N LEU A 51 19.06 13.10 10.31
CA LEU A 51 18.25 14.32 10.16
C LEU A 51 18.20 14.84 8.72
N LEU A 52 19.27 14.68 7.94
CA LEU A 52 19.29 15.08 6.53
C LEU A 52 18.55 14.08 5.61
N LEU A 53 18.56 12.79 5.95
CA LEU A 53 17.77 11.77 5.26
C LEU A 53 16.30 11.72 5.72
N ALA A 54 16.01 12.12 6.96
CA ALA A 54 14.65 12.19 7.51
C ALA A 54 13.81 13.27 6.82
N VAL A 55 14.37 14.41 6.42
CA VAL A 55 13.63 15.45 5.67
C VAL A 55 13.13 14.92 4.31
N THR A 56 13.80 13.94 3.72
CA THR A 56 13.34 13.26 2.49
C THR A 56 12.47 12.03 2.74
N LEU A 57 12.51 11.44 3.95
CA LEU A 57 11.73 10.25 4.33
C LEU A 57 10.41 10.58 5.07
N THR A 58 10.22 11.81 5.54
CA THR A 58 8.97 12.24 6.22
C THR A 58 7.79 12.49 5.27
N VAL A 59 7.87 12.11 4.00
CA VAL A 59 6.74 12.16 3.04
C VAL A 59 6.17 10.78 2.68
N ALA A 60 6.48 9.73 3.45
CA ALA A 60 5.95 8.38 3.24
C ALA A 60 5.03 7.91 4.38
N ALA A 61 3.96 8.65 4.64
CA ALA A 61 2.72 8.14 5.23
C ALA A 61 1.61 9.11 4.83
N MET A 62 0.93 8.82 3.73
CA MET A 62 -0.35 9.48 3.45
C MET A 62 -1.33 8.80 4.39
N ASP A 63 -1.52 9.36 5.58
CA ASP A 63 -2.58 8.93 6.48
C ASP A 63 -3.90 9.04 5.70
N ASP A 64 -4.57 7.90 5.48
CA ASP A 64 -5.90 7.87 4.90
C ASP A 64 -6.80 8.74 5.79
N PRO A 65 -7.31 9.88 5.30
CA PRO A 65 -8.10 10.80 6.12
C PRO A 65 -9.44 10.19 6.53
N CYS A 66 -9.82 9.06 5.94
CA CYS A 66 -11.07 8.38 6.23
C CYS A 66 -10.91 7.33 7.34
N SER A 67 -11.89 7.31 8.25
CA SER A 67 -11.99 6.25 9.25
C SER A 67 -12.14 4.89 8.57
N SER A 68 -11.60 3.83 9.18
CA SER A 68 -11.64 2.47 8.64
C SER A 68 -13.01 1.77 8.72
N GLU A 69 -14.08 2.49 9.07
CA GLU A 69 -15.43 1.95 9.20
C GLU A 69 -16.01 1.49 7.85
N ASP A 70 -16.57 0.28 7.84
CA ASP A 70 -17.29 -0.29 6.69
C ASP A 70 -18.78 0.10 6.74
N ARG A 71 -19.12 1.21 6.09
CA ARG A 71 -20.51 1.70 5.92
C ARG A 71 -20.73 2.07 4.44
N PRO A 72 -20.89 1.07 3.55
CA PRO A 72 -20.76 1.29 2.11
C PRO A 72 -21.82 2.23 1.55
N VAL A 73 -21.45 2.97 0.50
CA VAL A 73 -22.34 3.85 -0.27
C VAL A 73 -22.18 3.60 -1.76
N CYS A 74 -23.22 3.89 -2.54
CA CYS A 74 -23.19 3.82 -3.99
C CYS A 74 -23.06 5.22 -4.58
N GLY A 75 -22.03 5.46 -5.38
CA GLY A 75 -21.80 6.71 -6.10
C GLY A 75 -22.70 6.87 -7.33
N GLN A 76 -22.80 8.09 -7.86
CA GLN A 76 -23.47 8.35 -9.14
C GLN A 76 -22.78 7.71 -10.35
N ASP A 77 -21.50 7.36 -10.20
CA ASP A 77 -20.69 6.62 -11.16
C ASP A 77 -20.91 5.09 -11.12
N ASP A 78 -21.91 4.63 -10.35
CA ASP A 78 -22.22 3.22 -10.10
C ASP A 78 -21.06 2.43 -9.46
N GLN A 79 -20.13 3.11 -8.78
CA GLN A 79 -19.09 2.50 -7.95
C GLN A 79 -19.48 2.44 -6.47
N THR A 80 -19.08 1.36 -5.81
CA THR A 80 -19.27 1.19 -4.36
C THR A 80 -18.04 1.70 -3.63
N TYR A 81 -18.25 2.64 -2.72
CA TYR A 81 -17.22 3.16 -1.82
C TYR A 81 -17.37 2.54 -0.44
N LYS A 82 -16.27 2.34 0.29
CA LYS A 82 -16.27 1.71 1.62
C LYS A 82 -17.13 2.49 2.61
N ASN A 83 -17.07 3.81 2.51
CA ASN A 83 -17.85 4.75 3.28
C ASN A 83 -18.01 6.08 2.54
N LYS A 84 -18.79 6.98 3.13
CA LYS A 84 -19.07 8.32 2.60
C LYS A 84 -17.80 9.17 2.42
N CYS A 85 -16.85 9.09 3.35
CA CYS A 85 -15.60 9.86 3.27
C CYS A 85 -14.79 9.49 2.03
N GLU A 86 -14.68 8.20 1.72
CA GLU A 86 -13.98 7.75 0.50
C GLU A 86 -14.67 8.23 -0.79
N ALA A 87 -16.01 8.23 -0.83
CA ALA A 87 -16.76 8.75 -1.98
C ALA A 87 -16.51 10.25 -2.19
N GLU A 88 -16.51 11.03 -1.10
CA GLU A 88 -16.25 12.48 -1.12
C GLU A 88 -14.81 12.79 -1.55
N MET A 89 -13.83 12.03 -1.05
CA MET A 89 -12.42 12.12 -1.46
C MET A 89 -12.22 11.82 -2.96
N ALA A 90 -13.01 10.90 -3.50
CA ALA A 90 -13.03 10.61 -4.93
C ALA A 90 -13.81 11.66 -5.75
N GLY A 91 -14.46 12.64 -5.10
CA GLY A 91 -15.27 13.66 -5.76
C GLY A 91 -16.55 13.12 -6.39
N VAL A 92 -17.10 12.02 -5.83
CA VAL A 92 -18.30 11.36 -6.36
C VAL A 92 -19.48 11.57 -5.43
N ASP A 93 -20.55 12.14 -5.99
CA ASP A 93 -21.82 12.30 -5.27
C ASP A 93 -22.45 10.94 -4.97
N ILE A 94 -23.02 10.81 -3.77
CA ILE A 94 -23.70 9.60 -3.33
C ILE A 94 -25.10 9.52 -3.97
N LYS A 95 -25.37 8.40 -4.64
CA LYS A 95 -26.67 8.04 -5.22
C LYS A 95 -27.61 7.43 -4.19
N HIS A 96 -27.12 6.50 -3.38
CA HIS A 96 -27.85 5.90 -2.26
C HIS A 96 -26.91 5.24 -1.24
N GLU A 97 -27.40 4.99 -0.03
CA GLU A 97 -26.68 4.22 0.99
C GLU A 97 -26.63 2.72 0.63
N GLY A 98 -25.60 2.02 1.12
CA GLY A 98 -25.35 0.62 0.80
C GLY A 98 -24.54 0.44 -0.49
N LYS A 99 -24.12 -0.80 -0.76
CA LYS A 99 -23.38 -1.15 -1.98
C LYS A 99 -24.22 -0.90 -3.22
N CYS A 100 -23.59 -0.53 -4.33
CA CYS A 100 -24.28 -0.42 -5.60
C CYS A 100 -24.93 -1.76 -5.96
N VAL A 101 -26.22 -1.71 -6.25
CA VAL A 101 -26.95 -2.86 -6.78
C VAL A 101 -27.08 -2.67 -8.27
N ARG A 102 -26.39 -3.51 -9.04
CA ARG A 102 -26.69 -3.63 -10.47
C ARG A 102 -28.08 -4.23 -10.62
N LEU A 103 -29.06 -3.37 -10.88
CA LEU A 103 -30.40 -3.78 -11.27
C LEU A 103 -30.34 -4.39 -12.66
N CYS A 104 -30.16 -5.70 -12.73
CA CYS A 104 -30.22 -6.44 -13.98
C CYS A 104 -31.64 -6.36 -14.54
N LYS A 105 -31.87 -5.50 -15.53
CA LYS A 105 -33.12 -5.43 -16.30
C LYS A 105 -33.20 -6.63 -17.26
N CYS A 106 -33.27 -7.83 -16.70
CA CYS A 106 -33.31 -9.07 -17.45
C CYS A 106 -34.71 -9.67 -17.47
N PRO A 107 -35.12 -10.30 -18.59
CA PRO A 107 -36.36 -11.06 -18.61
C PRO A 107 -36.25 -12.26 -17.65
N LYS A 108 -37.37 -12.62 -17.02
CA LYS A 108 -37.47 -13.78 -16.11
C LYS A 108 -37.60 -15.09 -16.90
N ILE A 109 -36.74 -15.29 -17.89
CA ILE A 109 -36.67 -16.51 -18.71
C ILE A 109 -35.62 -17.44 -18.11
N LEU A 110 -35.97 -18.69 -17.85
CA LEU A 110 -35.04 -19.70 -17.34
C LEU A 110 -34.40 -20.45 -18.52
N ARG A 111 -33.21 -20.01 -18.92
CA ARG A 111 -32.38 -20.62 -19.97
C ARG A 111 -30.92 -20.62 -19.50
N PRO A 112 -30.54 -21.56 -18.63
CA PRO A 112 -29.29 -21.47 -17.89
C PRO A 112 -28.06 -21.48 -18.80
N VAL A 113 -27.03 -20.76 -18.35
CA VAL A 113 -25.69 -20.75 -18.96
C VAL A 113 -24.64 -20.96 -17.88
N CYS A 114 -23.54 -21.63 -18.24
CA CYS A 114 -22.40 -21.83 -17.36
C CYS A 114 -21.31 -20.82 -17.70
N GLY A 115 -21.03 -19.90 -16.78
CA GLY A 115 -19.98 -18.89 -16.96
C GLY A 115 -18.57 -19.51 -16.91
N GLU A 116 -17.59 -18.82 -17.48
CA GLU A 116 -16.16 -19.17 -17.37
C GLU A 116 -15.65 -19.24 -15.92
N ASN A 117 -16.36 -18.59 -15.00
CA ASN A 117 -16.12 -18.62 -13.56
C ASN A 117 -16.73 -19.85 -12.85
N GLY A 118 -17.29 -20.82 -13.58
CA GLY A 118 -17.92 -22.02 -13.02
C GLY A 118 -19.27 -21.77 -12.34
N VAL A 119 -19.86 -20.58 -12.50
CA VAL A 119 -21.15 -20.23 -11.92
C VAL A 119 -22.27 -20.41 -12.95
N THR A 120 -23.36 -21.05 -12.53
CA THR A 120 -24.57 -21.15 -13.34
C THR A 120 -25.42 -19.89 -13.21
N TYR A 121 -25.69 -19.23 -14.32
CA TYR A 121 -26.60 -18.09 -14.40
C TYR A 121 -27.94 -18.54 -14.97
N ALA A 122 -29.06 -18.06 -14.40
CA ALA A 122 -30.40 -18.47 -14.84
C ALA A 122 -30.72 -18.12 -16.31
N ASN A 123 -30.05 -17.10 -16.86
CA ASN A 123 -30.00 -16.82 -18.29
C ASN A 123 -28.76 -16.00 -18.67
N LYS A 124 -28.51 -15.90 -19.98
CA LYS A 124 -27.40 -15.11 -20.54
C LYS A 124 -27.40 -13.63 -20.13
N CYS A 125 -28.57 -13.00 -20.00
CA CYS A 125 -28.66 -11.60 -19.60
C CYS A 125 -28.16 -11.41 -18.17
N LEU A 126 -28.47 -12.35 -17.26
CA LEU A 126 -27.98 -12.32 -15.89
C LEU A 126 -26.47 -12.58 -15.80
N ALA A 127 -25.90 -13.39 -16.69
CA ALA A 127 -24.46 -13.58 -16.80
C ALA A 127 -23.77 -12.27 -17.22
N GLU A 128 -24.22 -11.68 -18.33
CA GLU A 128 -23.67 -10.43 -18.88
C GLU A 128 -23.84 -9.25 -17.92
N CYS A 129 -24.97 -9.15 -17.22
CA CYS A 129 -25.18 -8.12 -16.19
C CYS A 129 -24.16 -8.20 -15.05
N ARG A 130 -23.71 -9.42 -14.73
CA ARG A 130 -22.66 -9.71 -13.75
C ARG A 130 -21.25 -9.64 -14.34
N GLY A 131 -21.12 -9.18 -15.59
CA GLY A 131 -19.84 -9.02 -16.28
C GLY A 131 -19.27 -10.31 -16.86
N ILE A 132 -20.05 -11.38 -16.94
CA ILE A 132 -19.62 -12.65 -17.52
C ILE A 132 -20.13 -12.75 -18.97
N PHE A 133 -19.20 -12.64 -19.92
CA PHE A 133 -19.51 -12.68 -21.36
C PHE A 133 -19.12 -14.01 -22.01
N ASN A 134 -18.21 -14.78 -21.40
CA ASN A 134 -17.86 -16.12 -21.84
C ASN A 134 -18.66 -17.15 -21.05
N TYR A 135 -19.53 -17.88 -21.74
CA TYR A 135 -20.36 -18.92 -21.15
C TYR A 135 -20.77 -19.99 -22.16
N THR A 136 -21.02 -21.20 -21.68
CA THR A 136 -21.58 -22.31 -22.47
C THR A 136 -23.08 -22.46 -22.18
N GLN A 137 -23.83 -23.06 -23.11
CA GLN A 137 -25.25 -23.32 -22.91
C GLN A 137 -25.46 -24.45 -21.90
N GLY A 138 -26.45 -24.30 -21.03
CA GLY A 138 -26.77 -25.24 -19.97
C GLY A 138 -26.17 -24.84 -18.61
N PRO A 139 -26.59 -25.49 -17.52
CA PRO A 139 -25.97 -25.28 -16.21
C PRO A 139 -24.54 -25.81 -16.18
N CYS A 140 -23.74 -25.34 -15.24
CA CYS A 140 -22.44 -25.96 -14.98
C CYS A 140 -22.66 -27.39 -14.47
N SER A 141 -21.99 -28.34 -15.11
CA SER A 141 -21.80 -29.68 -14.57
C SER A 141 -21.05 -29.52 -13.26
N GLN A 142 -21.72 -29.76 -12.13
CA GLN A 142 -21.09 -29.71 -10.81
C GLN A 142 -19.74 -30.47 -10.87
N GLN A 143 -18.64 -29.81 -10.49
CA GLN A 143 -17.37 -30.48 -10.24
C GLN A 143 -17.49 -31.38 -9.01
#